data_AF-A0A3E2NF31-F1
#
_entry.id   AF-A0A3E2NF31-F1
#
_cell.length_a   1.000
_cell.length_b   1.000
_cell.length_c   1.000
_cell.angle_alpha   90.00
_cell.angle_beta   90.00
_cell.angle_gamma   90.00
#
_symmetry.space_group_name_H-M   'P 1'
#
loop_
_entity.id
_entity.type
_entity.pdbx_description
1 polymer ?
#
loop_
_entity_poly.entity_id
_entity_poly.type
_entity_poly.pdbx_seq_one_letter_code
_entity_poly.pdbx_strand_id
1 'polypeptide(L)'
;MYQVYNNSPFVPRNVMNELVEEKLDHLMHLVDMCCCSECRALVKELAMKELPSMHVTCMSEDVHARFAGMAAQTQANIVTAILHSAETVQKHSQHCPVQK
;
A
#
# COMPACT_ATOMS: atom_id res chain seq x y z
N MET A 1 28.81 -17.77 -12.04
CA MET A 1 28.48 -17.36 -10.66
C MET A 1 28.58 -15.85 -10.60
N TYR A 2 27.46 -15.14 -10.79
CA TYR A 2 27.44 -13.69 -10.62
C TYR A 2 27.14 -13.38 -9.15
N GLN A 3 28.15 -12.89 -8.43
CA GLN A 3 27.99 -12.27 -7.13
C GLN A 3 27.38 -10.88 -7.36
N VAL A 4 26.14 -10.69 -6.93
CA VAL A 4 25.46 -9.40 -7.01
C VAL A 4 25.80 -8.61 -5.74
N TYR A 5 26.76 -7.70 -5.87
CA TYR A 5 26.91 -6.58 -4.94
C TYR A 5 25.69 -5.67 -5.09
N ASN A 6 24.60 -5.98 -4.40
CA ASN A 6 23.54 -5.00 -4.12
C ASN A 6 23.98 -4.15 -2.92
N ASN A 7 25.02 -3.34 -3.13
CA ASN A 7 25.40 -2.27 -2.23
C ASN A 7 25.27 -0.94 -2.96
N SER A 8 24.04 -0.62 -3.36
CA SER A 8 23.67 0.69 -3.90
C SER A 8 22.65 1.32 -2.94
N PRO A 9 22.97 2.43 -2.25
CA PRO A 9 22.08 3.03 -1.25
C PRO A 9 20.87 3.78 -1.85
N PHE A 10 20.66 3.70 -3.16
CA PHE A 10 19.72 4.56 -3.88
C PHE A 10 18.73 3.75 -4.71
N VAL A 11 17.73 3.16 -4.03
CA VAL A 11 16.53 2.65 -4.68
C VAL A 11 15.51 3.79 -4.66
N PRO A 12 15.07 4.34 -5.81
CA PRO A 12 13.99 5.32 -5.82
C PRO A 12 12.72 4.65 -5.31
N ARG A 13 12.39 4.89 -4.04
CA ARG A 13 11.17 4.36 -3.43
C ARG A 13 10.04 5.36 -3.68
N ASN A 14 8.98 4.89 -4.32
CA ASN A 14 7.78 5.67 -4.51
C ASN A 14 7.14 5.85 -3.12
N VAL A 15 7.13 7.09 -2.63
CA VAL A 15 6.58 7.45 -1.32
C VAL A 15 5.15 6.91 -1.17
N MET A 16 4.36 6.98 -2.23
CA MET A 16 2.99 6.48 -2.22
C MET A 16 2.91 4.97 -2.04
N ASN A 17 3.84 4.23 -2.66
CA ASN A 17 3.91 2.79 -2.55
C ASN A 17 4.27 2.33 -1.12
N GLU A 18 5.22 3.01 -0.48
CA GLU A 18 5.60 2.75 0.92
C GLU A 18 4.47 3.08 1.89
N LEU A 19 3.83 4.24 1.71
CA LEU A 19 2.71 4.67 2.56
C LEU A 19 1.51 3.74 2.45
N VAL A 20 1.21 3.29 1.23
CA VAL A 20 0.16 2.29 1.01
C VAL A 20 0.56 0.99 1.69
N GLU A 21 1.76 0.45 1.49
CA GLU A 21 2.21 -0.78 2.15
C GLU A 21 2.13 -0.72 3.68
N GLU A 22 2.55 0.39 4.29
CA GLU A 22 2.51 0.57 5.75
C GLU A 22 1.08 0.50 6.31
N LYS A 23 0.12 1.10 5.60
CA LYS A 23 -1.28 1.14 6.06
C LYS A 23 -2.10 -0.06 5.61
N LEU A 24 -1.68 -0.72 4.54
CA LEU A 24 -2.43 -1.78 3.89
C LEU A 24 -2.78 -2.89 4.87
N ASP A 25 -1.79 -3.45 5.56
CA ASP A 25 -2.02 -4.56 6.49
C ASP A 25 -2.95 -4.18 7.63
N HIS A 26 -2.71 -3.05 8.28
CA HIS A 26 -3.57 -2.59 9.38
C HIS A 26 -5.03 -2.40 8.91
N LEU A 27 -5.24 -1.81 7.74
CA LEU A 27 -6.58 -1.55 7.21
C LEU A 27 -7.26 -2.84 6.73
N MET A 28 -6.53 -3.78 6.13
CA MET A 28 -7.06 -5.09 5.74
C MET A 28 -7.52 -5.90 6.96
N HIS A 29 -6.76 -5.88 8.06
CA HIS A 29 -7.20 -6.51 9.32
C HIS A 29 -8.40 -5.80 9.93
N LEU A 30 -8.46 -4.47 9.85
CA LEU A 30 -9.56 -3.68 10.40
C LEU A 30 -10.91 -4.01 9.73
N VAL A 31 -10.90 -4.31 8.43
CA VAL A 31 -12.11 -4.69 7.67
C VAL A 31 -12.33 -6.20 7.60
N ASP A 32 -11.57 -6.98 8.38
CA ASP A 32 -11.68 -8.44 8.48
C ASP A 32 -11.65 -9.16 7.11
N MET A 33 -10.70 -8.76 6.24
CA MET A 33 -10.51 -9.38 4.93
C MET A 33 -9.30 -10.32 4.86
N CYS A 34 -9.25 -11.16 3.82
CA CYS A 34 -8.11 -12.02 3.55
C CYS A 34 -6.82 -11.22 3.36
N CYS A 35 -5.80 -11.51 4.16
CA CYS A 35 -4.49 -10.86 4.13
C CYS A 35 -3.40 -11.69 3.42
N CYS A 36 -3.78 -12.61 2.53
CA CYS A 36 -2.81 -13.39 1.75
C CYS A 36 -2.02 -12.50 0.77
N SER A 37 -0.88 -12.99 0.28
CA SER A 37 -0.02 -12.24 -0.66
C SER A 37 -0.74 -11.82 -1.94
N GLU A 38 -1.68 -12.64 -2.43
CA GLU A 38 -2.46 -12.34 -3.63
C GLU A 38 -3.47 -11.21 -3.40
N CYS A 39 -4.26 -11.28 -2.31
CA CYS A 39 -5.21 -10.23 -1.95
C CYS A 39 -4.49 -8.92 -1.63
N ARG A 40 -3.35 -8.99 -0.92
CA ARG A 40 -2.51 -7.82 -0.63
C ARG A 40 -2.02 -7.15 -1.92
N ALA A 41 -1.54 -7.92 -2.89
CA ALA A 41 -1.10 -7.40 -4.17
C ALA A 41 -2.23 -6.73 -4.96
N LEU A 42 -3.41 -7.36 -4.99
CA LEU A 42 -4.60 -6.83 -5.67
C LEU A 42 -5.10 -5.52 -5.05
N VAL A 43 -5.27 -5.48 -3.72
CA VAL A 43 -5.72 -4.26 -3.02
C VAL A 43 -4.74 -3.12 -3.26
N LYS A 44 -3.45 -3.40 -3.19
CA LYS A 44 -2.40 -2.42 -3.46
C LYS A 44 -2.44 -1.89 -4.89
N GLU A 45 -2.59 -2.77 -5.88
CA GLU A 45 -2.67 -2.38 -7.29
C GLU A 45 -3.89 -1.51 -7.56
N LEU A 46 -5.06 -1.87 -7.02
CA LEU A 46 -6.28 -1.09 -7.15
C LEU A 46 -6.17 0.26 -6.45
N ALA A 47 -5.64 0.30 -5.22
CA ALA A 47 -5.47 1.55 -4.49
C ALA A 47 -4.52 2.49 -5.23
N MET A 48 -3.42 1.97 -5.78
CA MET A 48 -2.47 2.74 -6.57
C MET A 48 -3.07 3.31 -7.86
N LYS A 49 -4.05 2.63 -8.47
CA LYS A 49 -4.79 3.13 -9.65
C LYS A 49 -5.73 4.28 -9.29
N GLU A 50 -6.32 4.26 -8.11
CA GLU A 50 -7.28 5.29 -7.64
C GLU A 50 -6.59 6.55 -7.14
N LEU A 51 -5.35 6.41 -6.66
CA LEU A 51 -4.63 7.53 -6.08
C LEU A 51 -4.06 8.44 -7.19
N PRO A 52 -4.30 9.76 -7.12
CA PRO A 52 -3.67 10.69 -8.05
C PRO A 52 -2.16 10.52 -7.91
N SER A 53 -1.52 10.29 -9.04
CA SER A 53 -0.15 9.81 -9.24
C SER A 53 0.93 10.71 -8.63
N MET A 54 0.97 10.83 -7.30
CA MET A 54 2.02 11.52 -6.58
C MET A 54 3.26 10.64 -6.50
N HIS A 55 3.94 10.50 -7.65
CA HIS A 55 5.25 9.88 -7.80
C HIS A 55 6.36 10.79 -7.28
N VAL A 56 6.18 11.38 -6.09
CA VAL A 56 7.21 12.20 -5.48
C VAL A 56 8.23 11.27 -4.86
N THR A 57 9.40 11.16 -5.47
CA THR A 57 10.58 10.54 -4.87
C THR A 57 11.13 11.48 -3.81
N CYS A 58 10.93 11.16 -2.54
CA CYS A 58 11.52 11.92 -1.43
C CYS A 58 12.75 11.16 -0.90
N MET A 59 13.71 11.91 -0.36
CA MET A 59 14.98 11.40 0.18
C MET A 59 14.94 11.14 1.70
N SER A 60 13.82 11.41 2.39
CA SER A 60 13.76 11.23 3.86
C SER A 60 13.55 9.76 4.26
N GLU A 61 14.19 9.27 5.31
CA GLU A 61 14.18 7.83 5.60
C GLU A 61 12.93 7.36 6.38
N ASP A 62 12.07 8.28 6.83
CA ASP A 62 10.95 7.99 7.73
C ASP A 62 9.58 8.16 7.05
N VAL A 63 8.89 7.02 6.83
CA VAL A 63 7.56 6.94 6.20
C VAL A 63 6.46 7.53 7.10
N HIS A 64 6.58 7.39 8.43
CA HIS A 64 5.62 7.96 9.37
C HIS A 64 5.72 9.48 9.40
N ALA A 65 6.94 10.04 9.41
CA ALA A 65 7.15 11.48 9.33
C ALA A 65 6.63 12.06 7.99
N ARG A 66 6.81 11.32 6.89
CA ARG A 66 6.23 11.67 5.58
C ARG A 66 4.70 11.70 5.66
N PHE A 67 4.07 10.63 6.14
CA PHE A 67 2.62 10.56 6.28
C PHE A 67 2.10 11.72 7.12
N ALA A 68 2.67 11.94 8.31
CA ALA A 68 2.26 13.00 9.24
C ALA A 68 2.42 14.42 8.65
N GLY A 69 3.42 14.64 7.79
CA GLY A 69 3.64 15.91 7.10
C GLY A 69 2.75 16.14 5.87
N MET A 70 2.00 15.13 5.41
CA MET A 70 1.07 15.29 4.27
C MET A 70 -0.16 16.10 4.66
N ALA A 71 -0.76 16.76 3.66
CA ALA A 71 -2.08 17.36 3.83
C ALA A 71 -3.09 16.29 4.29
N ALA A 72 -3.95 16.64 5.25
CA ALA A 72 -4.98 15.74 5.79
C ALA A 72 -5.87 15.13 4.68
N GLN A 73 -6.17 15.90 3.63
CA GLN A 73 -6.91 15.41 2.47
C GLN A 73 -6.18 14.27 1.76
N THR A 74 -4.85 14.35 1.62
CA THR A 74 -4.05 13.31 0.99
C THR A 74 -4.02 12.05 1.84
N GLN A 75 -3.87 12.17 3.16
CA GLN A 75 -3.96 11.03 4.08
C GLN A 75 -5.33 10.36 3.99
N ALA A 76 -6.42 11.15 4.00
CA ALA A 76 -7.78 10.65 3.86
C ALA A 76 -7.97 9.92 2.51
N ASN A 77 -7.42 10.46 1.42
CA ASN A 77 -7.49 9.81 0.11
C ASN A 77 -6.76 8.45 0.10
N ILE A 78 -5.59 8.34 0.72
CA ILE A 78 -4.84 7.06 0.85
C ILE A 78 -5.69 6.02 1.58
N VAL A 79 -6.22 6.38 2.75
CA VAL A 79 -7.05 5.48 3.54
C VAL A 79 -8.30 5.07 2.75
N THR A 80 -8.96 6.02 2.10
CA THR A 80 -10.19 5.77 1.33
C THR A 80 -9.94 4.84 0.16
N ALA A 81 -8.86 5.04 -0.60
CA ALA A 81 -8.49 4.19 -1.73
C ALA A 81 -8.17 2.75 -1.28
N ILE A 82 -7.46 2.58 -0.16
CA ILE A 82 -7.18 1.25 0.39
C ILE A 82 -8.48 0.55 0.80
N LEU A 83 -9.38 1.25 1.53
CA LEU A 83 -10.65 0.67 1.98
C LEU A 83 -11.57 0.31 0.81
N HIS A 84 -11.69 1.19 -0.18
CA HIS A 84 -12.51 0.93 -1.37
C HIS A 84 -11.96 -0.22 -2.22
N SER A 85 -10.63 -0.29 -2.33
CA SER A 85 -9.94 -1.41 -2.99
C SER A 85 -10.13 -2.73 -2.23
N ALA A 86 -10.02 -2.69 -0.90
CA ALA A 86 -10.28 -3.83 -0.02
C ALA A 86 -11.70 -4.37 -0.20
N GLU A 87 -12.69 -3.49 -0.21
CA GLU A 87 -14.09 -3.84 -0.46
C GLU A 87 -14.28 -4.46 -1.86
N THR A 88 -13.62 -3.88 -2.88
CA THR A 88 -13.68 -4.37 -4.26
C THR A 88 -13.08 -5.77 -4.40
N VAL A 89 -11.92 -6.00 -3.78
CA VAL A 89 -11.26 -7.31 -3.76
C VAL A 89 -12.10 -8.31 -2.99
N GLN A 90 -12.62 -7.96 -1.81
CA GLN A 90 -13.45 -8.86 -0.99
C GLN A 90 -14.72 -9.32 -1.74
N LYS A 91 -15.32 -8.45 -2.56
CA LYS A 91 -16.48 -8.80 -3.40
C LYS A 91 -16.14 -9.76 -4.54
N HIS A 92 -14.90 -9.76 -5.03
CA HIS A 92 -14.48 -10.53 -6.23
C HIS A 92 -13.52 -11.68 -5.95
N SER A 93 -12.92 -11.74 -4.75
CA SER A 93 -11.93 -12.76 -4.41
C SER A 93 -12.61 -14.12 -4.30
N GLN A 94 -12.28 -15.01 -5.24
CA GLN A 94 -12.65 -16.43 -5.18
C GLN A 94 -11.82 -17.19 -4.12
N HIS A 95 -10.82 -16.53 -3.53
CA HIS A 95 -9.87 -17.07 -2.58
C HIS A 95 -10.39 -16.89 -1.14
N CYS A 96 -11.16 -17.90 -0.72
CA CYS A 96 -11.64 -18.19 0.63
C CYS A 96 -12.82 -17.35 1.18
N PRO A 97 -13.95 -18.01 1.55
CA PRO A 97 -14.89 -17.42 2.49
C PRO A 97 -14.15 -17.17 3.81
N VAL A 98 -14.39 -16.01 4.42
CA VAL A 98 -13.83 -15.59 5.73
C VAL A 98 -13.71 -16.81 6.65
N GLN A 99 -12.50 -17.33 6.82
CA GLN A 99 -12.25 -18.39 7.79
C GLN A 99 -12.27 -17.73 9.17
N LYS A 100 -13.46 -17.75 9.77
CA LYS A 100 -13.70 -17.43 11.17
C LYS A 100 -12.95 -18.38 12.08
#